data_AF-A0A1F7R2G0-F1
#
_entry.id   AF-A0A1F7R2G0-F1
#
_cell.length_a   1.000
_cell.length_b   1.000
_cell.length_c   1.000
_cell.angle_alpha   90.00
_cell.angle_beta   90.00
_cell.angle_gamma   90.00
#
_symmetry.space_group_name_H-M   'P 1'
#
loop_
_entity.id
_entity.type
_entity.pdbx_description
1 polymer ?
#
loop_
_entity_poly.entity_id
_entity_poly.type
_entity_poly.pdbx_seq_one_letter_code
_entity_poly.pdbx_strand_id
1 'polypeptide(L)'
;MRKLNGFALIQGLLILLIIGLIGGTGWYVWNAKDKTNNTYNNADSANSSVAKNPSNKNPVMNKLPSNWLEYKNDEVGLRLGYPKEWGDLDKITLSTADYENDSKSLQGRLAISISKKEGFTVVARKYGATIKPSSDGKSWVVSEENPANVDNYQVGDIYKTKGHKVNGGTAIDLSYGDEDCSLPRWLLELKDSYAVISLPELCAVGTETGREPVSDANQKAFDKLKEDFINTITVY
;
A
#
# COMPACT_ATOMS: atom_id res chain seq x y z
N MET A 1 -72.76 29.15 -16.86
CA MET A 1 -71.33 28.88 -16.55
C MET A 1 -70.69 28.19 -17.75
N ARG A 2 -69.75 28.85 -18.44
CA ARG A 2 -69.06 28.27 -19.61
C ARG A 2 -67.91 27.40 -19.10
N LYS A 3 -67.92 26.09 -19.38
CA LYS A 3 -66.82 25.17 -19.04
C LYS A 3 -65.64 25.46 -19.96
N LEU A 4 -64.49 25.81 -19.39
CA LEU A 4 -63.25 26.07 -20.10
C LEU A 4 -62.58 24.73 -20.47
N ASN A 5 -62.79 24.26 -21.69
CA ASN A 5 -62.23 23.00 -22.21
C ASN A 5 -60.70 23.05 -22.49
N GLY A 6 -60.02 24.16 -22.17
CA GLY A 6 -58.58 24.33 -22.44
C GLY A 6 -57.65 23.60 -21.46
N PHE A 7 -58.14 23.26 -20.26
CA PHE A 7 -57.30 22.64 -19.23
C PHE A 7 -56.97 21.16 -19.53
N ALA A 8 -57.87 20.44 -20.19
CA ALA A 8 -57.68 19.03 -20.51
C ALA A 8 -56.54 18.80 -21.51
N LEU A 9 -56.34 19.72 -22.46
CA LEU A 9 -55.29 19.62 -23.48
C LEU A 9 -53.88 19.74 -22.85
N ILE A 10 -53.71 20.72 -21.95
CA ILE A 10 -52.44 20.95 -21.25
C ILE A 10 -52.11 19.78 -20.33
N GLN A 11 -53.11 19.24 -19.62
CA GLN A 11 -52.90 18.10 -18.74
C GLN A 11 -52.48 16.83 -19.51
N GLY A 12 -53.06 16.60 -20.70
CA GLY A 12 -52.66 15.50 -21.58
C GLY A 12 -51.21 15.62 -22.08
N LEU A 13 -50.80 16.83 -22.48
CA LEU A 13 -49.44 17.10 -22.94
C LEU A 13 -48.39 16.87 -21.83
N LEU A 14 -48.71 17.27 -20.60
CA LEU A 14 -47.82 17.10 -19.45
C LEU A 14 -47.58 15.62 -19.10
N ILE A 15 -48.64 14.79 -19.14
CA ILE A 15 -48.54 13.35 -18.89
C ILE A 15 -47.64 12.68 -19.94
N LEU A 16 -47.79 13.07 -21.21
CA LEU A 16 -46.99 12.53 -22.31
C LEU A 16 -45.50 12.85 -22.13
N LEU A 17 -45.17 14.07 -21.66
CA LEU A 17 -43.80 14.47 -21.34
C LEU A 17 -43.17 13.60 -20.24
N ILE A 18 -43.93 13.33 -19.16
CA ILE A 18 -43.44 12.52 -18.03
C ILE A 18 -43.17 11.07 -18.48
N ILE A 19 -44.08 10.48 -19.28
CA ILE A 19 -43.90 9.13 -19.83
C ILE A 19 -42.67 9.09 -20.75
N GLY A 20 -42.43 10.13 -21.54
CA GLY A 20 -41.24 10.25 -22.39
C GLY A 20 -39.93 10.29 -21.59
N LEU A 21 -39.89 11.02 -20.48
CA LEU A 21 -38.69 11.10 -19.62
C LEU A 21 -38.40 9.77 -18.91
N ILE A 22 -39.43 9.10 -18.39
CA ILE A 22 -39.27 7.80 -17.71
C ILE A 22 -38.88 6.71 -18.72
N GLY A 23 -39.52 6.69 -19.89
CA GLY A 23 -39.20 5.73 -20.96
C GLY A 23 -37.79 5.94 -21.51
N GLY A 24 -37.40 7.20 -21.75
CA GLY A 24 -36.07 7.54 -22.25
C GLY A 24 -34.94 7.19 -21.28
N THR A 25 -35.12 7.48 -19.98
CA THR A 25 -34.11 7.15 -18.95
C THR A 25 -33.99 5.64 -18.74
N GLY A 26 -35.11 4.90 -18.72
CA GLY A 26 -35.11 3.45 -18.63
C GLY A 26 -34.40 2.77 -19.81
N TRP A 27 -34.67 3.24 -21.05
CA TRP A 27 -34.01 2.73 -22.25
C TRP A 27 -32.50 3.03 -22.27
N TYR A 28 -32.09 4.23 -21.83
CA TYR A 28 -30.67 4.61 -21.77
C TYR A 28 -29.86 3.71 -20.81
N VAL A 29 -30.39 3.47 -19.61
CA VAL A 29 -29.73 2.61 -18.61
C VAL A 29 -29.66 1.15 -19.09
N TRP A 30 -30.71 0.64 -19.72
CA TRP A 30 -30.73 -0.71 -20.26
C TRP A 30 -29.68 -0.89 -21.37
N ASN A 31 -29.61 0.04 -22.33
CA ASN A 31 -28.66 -0.01 -23.44
C ASN A 31 -27.18 0.19 -22.98
N ALA A 32 -26.95 0.90 -21.88
CA ALA A 32 -25.61 1.02 -21.29
C ALA A 32 -25.10 -0.32 -20.72
N LYS A 33 -26.00 -1.14 -20.14
CA LYS A 33 -25.64 -2.43 -19.52
C LYS A 33 -25.19 -3.48 -20.54
N ASP A 34 -25.82 -3.52 -21.72
CA ASP A 34 -25.48 -4.48 -22.77
C ASP A 34 -24.09 -4.21 -23.39
N LYS A 35 -23.64 -2.95 -23.44
CA LYS A 35 -22.29 -2.62 -23.92
C LYS A 35 -21.21 -3.07 -22.93
N THR A 36 -21.43 -2.94 -21.63
CA THR A 36 -20.46 -3.36 -20.59
C THR A 36 -20.30 -4.88 -20.57
N ASN A 37 -21.38 -5.66 -20.70
CA ASN A 37 -21.32 -7.12 -20.69
C ASN A 37 -20.53 -7.69 -21.90
N ASN A 38 -20.63 -7.06 -23.07
CA ASN A 38 -19.89 -7.49 -24.26
C ASN A 38 -18.39 -7.17 -24.20
N THR A 39 -17.98 -6.14 -23.45
CA THR A 39 -16.55 -5.87 -23.20
C THR A 39 -15.95 -6.84 -22.19
N TYR A 40 -16.73 -7.28 -21.19
CA TYR A 40 -16.26 -8.23 -20.17
C TYR A 40 -16.06 -9.65 -20.75
N ASN A 41 -17.01 -10.16 -21.52
CA ASN A 41 -16.92 -11.51 -22.11
C ASN A 41 -15.80 -11.65 -23.17
N ASN A 42 -15.47 -10.56 -23.87
CA ASN A 42 -14.34 -10.56 -24.81
C ASN A 42 -12.98 -10.44 -24.10
N ALA A 43 -12.92 -9.81 -22.91
CA ALA A 43 -11.71 -9.78 -22.08
C ALA A 43 -11.42 -11.16 -21.45
N ASP A 44 -12.45 -11.90 -21.03
CA ASP A 44 -12.28 -13.28 -20.51
C ASP A 44 -11.91 -14.29 -21.61
N SER A 45 -12.41 -14.11 -22.83
CA SER A 45 -12.08 -14.98 -23.96
C SER A 45 -10.66 -14.77 -24.50
N ALA A 46 -10.07 -13.58 -24.32
CA ALA A 46 -8.67 -13.30 -24.66
C ALA A 46 -7.67 -13.89 -23.65
N ASN A 47 -8.13 -14.31 -22.46
CA ASN A 47 -7.30 -14.87 -21.39
C ASN A 47 -7.38 -16.41 -21.29
N SER A 48 -8.07 -17.06 -22.22
CA SER A 48 -8.26 -18.52 -22.24
C SER A 48 -7.20 -19.30 -23.04
N SER A 49 -6.11 -18.65 -23.48
CA SER A 49 -4.90 -19.40 -23.86
C SER A 49 -4.23 -19.88 -22.58
N VAL A 50 -4.66 -21.07 -22.14
CA VAL A 50 -4.12 -21.79 -20.99
C VAL A 50 -2.61 -21.97 -21.15
N ALA A 51 -1.85 -21.01 -20.63
CA ALA A 51 -0.47 -21.20 -20.27
C ALA A 51 -0.46 -22.41 -19.32
N LYS A 52 0.27 -23.47 -19.70
CA LYS A 52 0.54 -24.61 -18.84
C LYS A 52 0.87 -24.09 -17.45
N ASN A 53 -0.01 -24.41 -16.51
CA ASN A 53 0.11 -24.09 -15.10
C ASN A 53 1.58 -24.32 -14.69
N PRO A 54 2.38 -23.28 -14.44
CA PRO A 54 3.75 -23.48 -14.03
C PRO A 54 3.66 -24.29 -12.75
N SER A 55 4.17 -25.52 -12.81
CA SER A 55 4.38 -26.38 -11.65
C SER A 55 4.80 -25.49 -10.50
N ASN A 56 4.01 -25.55 -9.42
CA ASN A 56 4.05 -24.72 -8.22
C ASN A 56 5.43 -24.86 -7.55
N LYS A 57 6.47 -24.35 -8.20
CA LYS A 57 7.81 -24.19 -7.68
C LYS A 57 7.65 -23.03 -6.73
N ASN A 58 7.44 -23.36 -5.46
CA ASN A 58 7.61 -22.42 -4.37
C ASN A 58 8.80 -21.53 -4.73
N PRO A 59 8.62 -20.20 -4.78
CA PRO A 59 9.71 -19.31 -5.10
C PRO A 59 10.91 -19.70 -4.24
N VAL A 60 11.99 -20.15 -4.89
CA VAL A 60 13.20 -20.58 -4.19
C VAL A 60 13.79 -19.30 -3.62
N MET A 61 13.51 -19.03 -2.35
CA MET A 61 14.20 -17.99 -1.61
C MET A 61 15.69 -18.30 -1.73
N ASN A 62 16.47 -17.35 -2.23
CA ASN A 62 17.92 -17.48 -2.25
C ASN A 62 18.38 -17.86 -0.84
N LYS A 63 19.32 -18.80 -0.74
CA LYS A 63 19.80 -19.32 0.54
C LYS A 63 20.16 -18.14 1.46
N LEU A 64 19.41 -17.97 2.55
CA LEU A 64 19.65 -16.92 3.52
C LEU A 64 21.08 -17.04 4.09
N PRO A 65 21.75 -15.92 4.40
CA PRO A 65 23.02 -15.96 5.12
C PRO A 65 22.89 -16.75 6.42
N SER A 66 23.97 -17.41 6.85
CA SER A 66 23.94 -18.29 8.04
C SER A 66 23.58 -17.57 9.35
N ASN A 67 23.77 -16.25 9.41
CA ASN A 67 23.42 -15.40 10.53
C ASN A 67 22.04 -14.75 10.40
N TRP A 68 21.21 -15.16 9.46
CA TRP A 68 19.84 -14.67 9.30
C TRP A 68 18.82 -15.71 9.79
N LEU A 69 17.65 -15.23 10.18
CA LEU A 69 16.45 -16.00 10.49
C LEU A 69 15.41 -15.77 9.40
N GLU A 70 14.47 -16.71 9.25
CA GLU A 70 13.32 -16.58 8.34
C GLU A 70 12.07 -16.26 9.18
N TYR A 71 11.40 -15.17 8.84
CA TYR A 71 10.02 -14.93 9.24
C TYR A 71 9.10 -15.48 8.16
N LYS A 72 8.08 -16.24 8.57
CA LYS A 72 7.12 -16.83 7.66
C LYS A 72 5.72 -16.76 8.25
N ASN A 73 4.78 -16.20 7.49
CA ASN A 73 3.35 -16.19 7.80
C ASN A 73 2.58 -16.74 6.58
N ASP A 74 2.13 -17.99 6.69
CA ASP A 74 1.38 -18.69 5.62
C ASP A 74 -0.04 -18.12 5.44
N GLU A 75 -0.66 -17.56 6.48
CA GLU A 75 -2.03 -17.04 6.41
C GLU A 75 -2.15 -15.83 5.48
N VAL A 76 -1.10 -14.99 5.46
CA VAL A 76 -1.07 -13.75 4.67
C VAL A 76 -0.12 -13.83 3.48
N GLY A 77 0.54 -14.97 3.28
CA GLY A 77 1.44 -15.19 2.14
C GLY A 77 2.74 -14.38 2.21
N LEU A 78 3.32 -14.18 3.40
CA LEU A 78 4.51 -13.37 3.60
C LEU A 78 5.70 -14.20 4.10
N ARG A 79 6.86 -14.03 3.47
CA ARG A 79 8.16 -14.53 3.94
C ARG A 79 9.22 -13.44 3.81
N LEU A 80 10.12 -13.35 4.79
CA LEU A 80 11.29 -12.47 4.72
C LEU A 80 12.43 -13.03 5.57
N GLY A 81 13.66 -12.66 5.22
CA GLY A 81 14.84 -12.92 6.02
C GLY A 81 15.21 -11.71 6.85
N TYR A 82 15.74 -11.92 8.05
CA TYR A 82 16.26 -10.82 8.88
C TYR A 82 17.49 -11.28 9.68
N PRO A 83 18.42 -10.38 10.03
CA PRO A 83 19.59 -10.74 10.83
C PRO A 83 19.23 -11.24 12.23
N LYS A 84 19.93 -12.28 12.71
CA LYS A 84 19.73 -12.88 14.05
C LYS A 84 19.91 -11.87 15.18
N GLU A 85 20.82 -10.91 15.00
CA GLU A 85 21.09 -9.87 15.97
C GLU A 85 19.86 -9.00 16.27
N TRP A 86 18.88 -8.90 15.36
CA TRP A 86 17.65 -8.14 15.64
C TRP A 86 16.71 -8.81 16.67
N GLY A 87 17.05 -10.02 17.11
CA GLY A 87 16.32 -10.78 18.12
C GLY A 87 15.20 -11.65 17.55
N ASP A 88 14.54 -12.42 18.43
CA ASP A 88 13.44 -13.31 18.04
C ASP A 88 12.13 -12.54 17.83
N LEU A 89 11.49 -12.75 16.68
CA LEU A 89 10.19 -12.15 16.34
C LEU A 89 9.01 -12.82 17.05
N ASP A 90 9.24 -13.95 17.73
CA ASP A 90 8.21 -14.71 18.47
C ASP A 90 7.59 -13.91 19.65
N LYS A 91 8.15 -12.75 19.97
CA LYS A 91 7.64 -11.79 20.96
C LYS A 91 7.19 -10.45 20.36
N ILE A 92 6.93 -10.35 19.05
CA ILE A 92 6.24 -9.18 18.48
C ILE A 92 4.77 -9.22 18.93
N THR A 93 4.56 -8.85 20.19
CA THR A 93 3.39 -8.06 20.55
C THR A 93 3.54 -6.73 19.81
N LEU A 94 2.44 -6.21 19.24
CA LEU A 94 2.33 -4.89 18.59
C LEU A 94 2.68 -3.73 19.57
N SER A 95 3.91 -3.70 20.07
CA SER A 95 4.35 -2.78 21.12
C SER A 95 5.84 -2.47 20.96
N THR A 96 6.11 -1.17 20.85
CA THR A 96 7.41 -0.50 20.89
C THR A 96 8.13 -0.82 22.20
N ALA A 97 9.07 -1.76 22.17
CA ALA A 97 10.09 -1.85 23.21
C ALA A 97 11.44 -1.61 22.52
N ASP A 98 12.27 -0.77 23.11
CA ASP A 98 13.54 -0.36 22.53
C ASP A 98 14.47 -1.57 22.39
N TYR A 99 15.25 -1.59 21.31
CA TYR A 99 16.37 -2.50 21.11
C TYR A 99 17.61 -1.63 21.05
N GLU A 100 18.58 -1.98 21.88
CA GLU A 100 19.87 -1.28 22.03
C GLU A 100 20.93 -2.32 21.68
N ASN A 101 21.59 -2.15 20.52
CA ASN A 101 22.72 -2.96 20.10
C ASN A 101 24.03 -2.30 20.55
N ASP A 102 25.11 -3.06 20.67
CA ASP A 102 26.46 -2.56 20.94
C ASP A 102 26.94 -1.52 19.89
N SER A 103 26.30 -1.47 18.70
CA SER A 103 26.38 -0.30 17.83
C SER A 103 25.41 0.78 18.31
N LYS A 104 25.91 1.78 19.04
CA LYS A 104 25.16 2.91 19.62
C LYS A 104 24.26 3.72 18.65
N SER A 105 24.28 3.42 17.34
CA SER A 105 23.56 4.12 16.27
C SER A 105 22.28 3.44 15.79
N LEU A 106 21.99 2.19 16.15
CA LEU A 106 20.74 1.51 15.76
C LEU A 106 19.75 1.55 16.92
N GLN A 107 18.58 2.17 16.69
CA GLN A 107 17.50 2.27 17.65
C GLN A 107 16.23 1.58 17.12
N GLY A 108 15.51 0.87 17.98
CA GLY A 108 14.23 0.25 17.63
C GLY A 108 14.36 -1.16 17.04
N ARG A 109 13.21 -1.76 16.71
CA ARG A 109 13.08 -3.18 16.31
C ARG A 109 12.54 -3.31 14.91
N LEU A 110 12.84 -4.44 14.27
CA LEU A 110 12.06 -4.90 13.12
C LEU A 110 10.59 -4.98 13.54
N ALA A 111 9.73 -4.19 12.89
CA ALA A 111 8.30 -4.17 13.13
C ALA A 111 7.57 -4.59 11.86
N ILE A 112 6.62 -5.52 11.99
CA ILE A 112 5.75 -5.95 10.90
C ILE A 112 4.31 -5.73 11.38
N SER A 113 3.59 -4.85 10.70
CA SER A 113 2.17 -4.58 10.96
C SER A 113 1.35 -5.06 9.78
N ILE A 114 0.40 -5.96 10.02
CA ILE A 114 -0.48 -6.49 8.98
C ILE A 114 -1.90 -6.02 9.25
N SER A 115 -2.51 -5.40 8.25
CA SER A 115 -3.85 -4.83 8.33
C SER A 115 -4.69 -5.28 7.14
N LYS A 116 -6.00 -5.47 7.36
CA LYS A 116 -6.94 -5.74 6.27
C LYS A 116 -6.94 -4.58 5.26
N LYS A 117 -7.26 -4.87 3.99
CA LYS A 117 -7.36 -3.85 2.95
C LYS A 117 -8.50 -2.85 3.19
N GLU A 118 -9.61 -3.33 3.75
CA GLU A 118 -10.77 -2.49 4.04
C GLU A 118 -10.42 -1.41 5.06
N GLY A 119 -10.61 -0.14 4.69
CA GLY A 119 -10.30 1.00 5.54
C GLY A 119 -8.80 1.22 5.78
N PHE A 120 -7.91 0.56 5.04
CA PHE A 120 -6.47 0.70 5.24
C PHE A 120 -6.01 2.14 4.97
N THR A 121 -5.25 2.68 5.92
CA THR A 121 -4.53 3.94 5.80
C THR A 121 -3.14 3.78 6.39
N VAL A 122 -2.19 4.57 5.89
CA VAL A 122 -0.83 4.61 6.44
C VAL A 122 -0.26 6.02 6.34
N VAL A 123 0.44 6.46 7.38
CA VAL A 123 1.21 7.70 7.34
C VAL A 123 2.47 7.46 6.51
N ALA A 124 2.62 8.21 5.41
CA ALA A 124 3.64 7.90 4.39
C ALA A 124 5.09 8.19 4.83
N ARG A 125 5.28 9.11 5.78
CA ARG A 125 6.58 9.44 6.41
C ARG A 125 6.35 10.16 7.74
N LYS A 126 7.38 10.34 8.57
CA LYS A 126 7.30 11.16 9.79
C LYS A 126 6.75 12.56 9.43
N TYR A 127 5.63 12.93 10.05
CA TYR A 127 4.88 14.17 9.75
C TYR A 127 4.33 14.31 8.31
N GLY A 128 4.30 13.21 7.55
CA GLY A 128 3.76 13.17 6.20
C GLY A 128 2.24 13.04 6.16
N ALA A 129 1.71 13.12 4.94
CA ALA A 129 0.32 12.85 4.65
C ALA A 129 -0.07 11.40 5.02
N THR A 130 -1.33 11.21 5.41
CA THR A 130 -1.93 9.88 5.48
C THR A 130 -2.40 9.51 4.09
N ILE A 131 -2.00 8.33 3.62
CA ILE A 131 -2.34 7.81 2.30
C ILE A 131 -3.18 6.54 2.42
N LYS A 132 -3.99 6.29 1.39
CA LYS A 132 -4.77 5.06 1.21
C LYS A 132 -4.71 4.59 -0.25
N PRO A 133 -5.02 3.31 -0.53
CA PRO A 133 -5.16 2.85 -1.90
C PRO A 133 -6.25 3.63 -2.63
N SER A 134 -6.03 3.99 -3.89
CA SER A 134 -7.07 4.52 -4.76
C SER A 134 -8.14 3.46 -5.05
N SER A 135 -9.30 3.91 -5.53
CA SER A 135 -10.41 3.01 -5.90
C SER A 135 -10.09 2.04 -7.04
N ASP A 136 -9.10 2.36 -7.88
CA ASP A 136 -8.62 1.48 -8.94
C ASP A 136 -7.54 0.50 -8.48
N GLY A 137 -7.08 0.62 -7.22
CA GLY A 137 -6.01 -0.21 -6.64
C GLY A 137 -4.62 0.01 -7.23
N LYS A 138 -4.43 1.01 -8.10
CA LYS A 138 -3.16 1.21 -8.83
C LYS A 138 -2.30 2.35 -8.28
N SER A 139 -2.88 3.20 -7.45
CA SER A 139 -2.21 4.38 -6.91
C SER A 139 -2.50 4.56 -5.43
N TRP A 140 -1.77 5.49 -4.82
CA TRP A 140 -2.00 5.91 -3.44
C TRP A 140 -2.52 7.33 -3.48
N VAL A 141 -3.57 7.60 -2.72
CA VAL A 141 -4.17 8.93 -2.64
C VAL A 141 -4.08 9.44 -1.22
N VAL A 142 -3.86 10.74 -1.08
CA VAL A 142 -3.85 11.42 0.20
C VAL A 142 -5.27 11.42 0.77
N SER A 143 -5.45 10.80 1.94
CA SER A 143 -6.74 10.72 2.63
C SER A 143 -6.89 11.76 3.72
N GLU A 144 -5.78 12.20 4.30
CA GLU A 144 -5.76 13.20 5.36
C GLU A 144 -4.47 14.03 5.23
N GLU A 145 -4.64 15.34 5.36
CA GLU A 145 -3.52 16.29 5.42
C GLU A 145 -2.89 16.24 6.81
N ASN A 146 -1.56 16.25 6.86
CA ASN A 146 -0.85 16.48 8.11
C ASN A 146 -0.47 17.96 8.15
N PRO A 147 -0.87 18.72 9.18
CA PRO A 147 -0.57 20.15 9.27
C PRO A 147 0.94 20.44 9.37
N ALA A 148 1.75 19.44 9.76
CA ALA A 148 3.20 19.53 9.78
C ALA A 148 3.86 19.12 8.44
N ASN A 149 3.06 18.81 7.40
CA ASN A 149 3.57 18.32 6.13
C ASN A 149 4.25 19.42 5.32
N VAL A 150 5.50 19.20 4.96
CA VAL A 150 6.30 20.12 4.14
C VAL A 150 6.05 19.98 2.62
N ASP A 151 5.34 18.94 2.17
CA ASP A 151 5.22 18.63 0.73
C ASP A 151 3.97 19.24 0.04
N ASN A 152 3.17 20.05 0.75
CA ASN A 152 1.97 20.71 0.21
C ASN A 152 0.95 19.78 -0.47
N TYR A 153 0.88 18.51 -0.05
CA TYR A 153 -0.16 17.59 -0.51
C TYR A 153 -1.55 18.00 -0.01
N GLN A 154 -2.55 17.91 -0.89
CA GLN A 154 -3.97 18.10 -0.56
C GLN A 154 -4.72 16.76 -0.54
N VAL A 155 -5.83 16.69 0.21
CA VAL A 155 -6.71 15.51 0.18
C VAL A 155 -7.17 15.22 -1.26
N GLY A 156 -6.95 13.99 -1.71
CA GLY A 156 -7.27 13.52 -3.06
C GLY A 156 -6.08 13.49 -4.03
N ASP A 157 -4.95 14.12 -3.68
CA ASP A 157 -3.74 14.07 -4.50
C ASP A 157 -3.21 12.65 -4.64
N ILE A 158 -2.64 12.34 -5.82
CA ILE A 158 -1.90 11.09 -6.03
C ILE A 158 -0.54 11.21 -5.33
N TYR A 159 -0.34 10.37 -4.32
CA TYR A 159 0.93 10.23 -3.63
C TYR A 159 1.89 9.39 -4.46
N LYS A 160 2.97 10.02 -4.93
CA LYS A 160 3.99 9.36 -5.75
C LYS A 160 4.98 8.63 -4.86
N THR A 161 5.08 7.32 -5.02
CA THR A 161 6.03 6.49 -4.27
C THR A 161 7.03 5.81 -5.20
N LYS A 162 8.18 5.43 -4.64
CA LYS A 162 9.11 4.53 -5.30
C LYS A 162 8.70 3.10 -4.96
N GLY A 163 8.50 2.27 -5.97
CA GLY A 163 8.25 0.84 -5.81
C GLY A 163 9.53 0.06 -6.05
N HIS A 164 9.82 -0.93 -5.21
CA HIS A 164 10.85 -1.93 -5.41
C HIS A 164 10.20 -3.25 -5.79
N LYS A 165 10.72 -3.92 -6.81
CA LYS A 165 10.26 -5.27 -7.14
C LYS A 165 10.74 -6.24 -6.08
N VAL A 166 9.82 -6.99 -5.51
CA VAL A 166 10.11 -8.11 -4.61
C VAL A 166 9.57 -9.39 -5.24
N ASN A 167 9.92 -10.54 -4.69
CA ASN A 167 9.42 -11.79 -5.24
C ASN A 167 7.90 -11.90 -5.01
N GLY A 168 7.13 -11.99 -6.10
CA GLY A 168 5.68 -12.04 -6.07
C GLY A 168 4.94 -10.73 -5.78
N GLY A 169 5.62 -9.57 -5.77
CA GLY A 169 4.94 -8.30 -5.52
C GLY A 169 5.79 -7.04 -5.73
N THR A 170 5.30 -5.92 -5.20
CA THR A 170 6.03 -4.64 -5.16
C THR A 170 6.03 -4.11 -3.72
N ALA A 171 7.21 -3.75 -3.23
CA ALA A 171 7.40 -3.06 -1.96
C ALA A 171 7.44 -1.55 -2.20
N ILE A 172 6.47 -0.83 -1.67
CA ILE A 172 6.40 0.62 -1.76
C ILE A 172 7.31 1.21 -0.68
N ASP A 173 8.28 2.03 -1.08
CA ASP A 173 9.19 2.70 -0.16
C ASP A 173 8.49 3.85 0.56
N LEU A 174 8.33 3.68 1.87
CA LEU A 174 7.84 4.68 2.83
C LEU A 174 8.97 5.12 3.77
N SER A 175 10.23 4.83 3.42
CA SER A 175 11.38 5.22 4.22
C SER A 175 11.40 6.74 4.36
N TYR A 176 11.77 7.19 5.55
CA TYR A 176 12.02 8.60 5.79
C TYR A 176 13.34 8.76 6.51
N GLY A 177 13.97 9.92 6.33
CA GLY A 177 15.08 10.33 7.16
C GLY A 177 15.08 11.83 7.34
N ASP A 178 15.60 12.27 8.47
CA ASP A 178 16.02 13.64 8.73
C ASP A 178 17.57 13.68 8.81
N GLU A 179 18.13 14.82 9.19
CA GLU A 179 19.59 14.99 9.29
C GLU A 179 20.22 14.03 10.31
N ASP A 180 19.42 13.57 11.27
CA ASP A 180 19.90 12.77 12.39
C ASP A 180 19.51 11.30 12.26
N CYS A 181 18.37 10.96 11.66
CA CYS A 181 17.83 9.61 11.69
C CYS A 181 17.33 9.15 10.32
N SER A 182 17.48 7.86 10.02
CA SER A 182 16.89 7.19 8.86
C SER A 182 16.08 5.97 9.31
N LEU A 183 14.79 5.93 8.94
CA LEU A 183 13.88 4.80 9.15
C LEU A 183 13.53 4.16 7.80
N PRO A 184 14.11 3.00 7.45
CA PRO A 184 13.66 2.20 6.32
C PRO A 184 12.30 1.61 6.63
N ARG A 185 11.34 1.88 5.74
CA ARG A 185 9.98 1.41 5.88
C ARG A 185 9.40 1.06 4.53
N TRP A 186 8.70 -0.06 4.45
CA TRP A 186 8.03 -0.48 3.24
C TRP A 186 6.60 -0.90 3.49
N LEU A 187 5.80 -0.72 2.45
CA LEU A 187 4.43 -1.17 2.38
C LEU A 187 4.31 -2.21 1.27
N LEU A 188 3.80 -3.38 1.64
CA LEU A 188 3.56 -4.50 0.75
C LEU A 188 2.06 -4.71 0.61
N GLU A 189 1.62 -4.91 -0.63
CA GLU A 189 0.30 -5.45 -0.89
C GLU A 189 0.35 -6.98 -0.82
N LEU A 190 -0.48 -7.54 0.04
CA LEU A 190 -0.74 -8.97 0.15
C LEU A 190 -2.11 -9.28 -0.46
N LYS A 191 -2.52 -10.55 -0.50
CA LYS A 191 -3.79 -10.98 -1.09
C LYS A 191 -4.99 -10.18 -0.55
N ASP A 192 -5.25 -10.30 0.76
CA ASP A 192 -6.39 -9.70 1.45
C ASP A 192 -5.98 -8.67 2.51
N SER A 193 -4.71 -8.27 2.51
CA SER A 193 -4.13 -7.38 3.54
C SER A 193 -3.01 -6.51 2.96
N TYR A 194 -2.58 -5.54 3.75
CA TYR A 194 -1.35 -4.80 3.57
C TYR A 194 -0.40 -5.14 4.72
N ALA A 195 0.89 -5.25 4.43
CA ALA A 195 1.93 -5.35 5.45
C ALA A 195 2.82 -4.11 5.41
N VAL A 196 3.03 -3.49 6.56
CA VAL A 196 4.00 -2.42 6.74
C VAL A 196 5.17 -2.99 7.53
N ILE A 197 6.35 -2.95 6.93
CA ILE A 197 7.59 -3.42 7.53
C ILE A 197 8.47 -2.21 7.82
N SER A 198 8.90 -2.05 9.06
CA SER A 198 9.86 -1.02 9.48
C SER A 198 11.11 -1.70 10.02
N LEU A 199 12.30 -1.28 9.56
CA LEU A 199 13.57 -1.69 10.15
C LEU A 199 13.90 -0.84 11.37
N PRO A 200 14.90 -1.22 12.19
CA PRO A 200 15.49 -0.32 13.16
C PRO A 200 15.93 1.00 12.51
N GLU A 201 15.74 2.11 13.24
CA GLU A 201 16.22 3.44 12.86
C GLU A 201 17.74 3.50 12.98
N LEU A 202 18.39 4.11 11.98
CA LEU A 202 19.79 4.50 12.09
C LEU A 202 19.85 5.97 12.48
N CYS A 203 20.24 6.26 13.71
CA CYS A 203 20.31 7.62 14.24
C CYS A 203 21.75 8.05 14.57
N ALA A 204 22.00 9.35 14.43
CA ALA A 204 23.11 10.08 14.99
C ALA A 204 23.16 9.86 16.50
N VAL A 205 24.35 9.55 17.01
CA VAL A 205 24.51 9.25 18.43
C VAL A 205 24.70 10.56 19.17
N GLY A 206 23.89 10.80 20.20
CA GLY A 206 24.08 11.92 21.10
C GLY A 206 25.38 11.77 21.89
N THR A 207 26.24 12.78 21.84
CA THR A 207 27.39 12.97 22.71
C THR A 207 27.10 14.10 23.71
N GLU A 208 27.87 14.20 24.78
CA GLU A 208 27.72 15.30 25.76
C GLU A 208 27.88 16.69 25.12
N THR A 209 28.51 16.76 23.94
CA THR A 209 28.80 17.99 23.20
C THR A 209 27.89 18.26 22.00
N GLY A 210 26.92 17.39 21.70
CA GLY A 210 26.03 17.53 20.53
C GLY A 210 25.65 16.19 19.91
N ARG A 211 25.14 16.19 18.67
CA ARG A 211 24.92 14.95 17.90
C ARG A 211 26.08 14.76 16.94
N GLU A 212 26.70 13.58 16.95
CA GLU A 212 27.64 13.22 15.89
C GLU A 212 26.86 12.65 14.70
N PRO A 213 27.07 13.17 13.47
CA PRO A 213 26.38 12.67 12.31
C PRO A 213 26.71 11.19 12.10
N VAL A 214 25.77 10.46 11.51
CA VAL A 214 25.99 9.07 11.09
C VAL A 214 27.18 9.05 10.13
N SER A 215 28.23 8.28 10.45
CA SER A 215 29.38 8.16 9.57
C SER A 215 29.01 7.57 8.21
N ASP A 216 29.68 8.00 7.13
CA ASP A 216 29.47 7.47 5.77
C ASP A 216 29.57 5.94 5.70
N ALA A 217 30.45 5.34 6.51
CA ALA A 217 30.60 3.89 6.59
C ALA A 217 29.36 3.22 7.17
N ASN A 218 28.77 3.79 8.22
CA ASN A 218 27.54 3.29 8.82
C ASN A 218 26.35 3.45 7.88
N GLN A 219 26.25 4.61 7.21
CA GLN A 219 25.20 4.85 6.22
C GLN A 219 25.28 3.84 5.07
N LYS A 220 26.48 3.62 4.51
CA LYS A 220 26.67 2.64 3.43
C LYS A 220 26.37 1.20 3.86
N ALA A 221 26.74 0.83 5.09
CA ALA A 221 26.41 -0.48 5.64
C ALA A 221 24.89 -0.64 5.79
N PHE A 222 24.20 0.42 6.20
CA PHE A 222 22.75 0.43 6.35
C PHE A 222 22.01 0.39 5.02
N ASP A 223 22.47 1.12 4.02
CA ASP A 223 21.91 1.07 2.66
C ASP A 223 22.07 -0.34 2.06
N LYS A 224 23.24 -0.96 2.27
CA LYS A 224 23.45 -2.36 1.87
C LYS A 224 22.50 -3.30 2.61
N LEU A 225 22.32 -3.13 3.91
CA LEU A 225 21.39 -3.93 4.71
C LEU A 225 19.95 -3.76 4.22
N LYS A 226 19.55 -2.54 3.84
CA LYS A 226 18.26 -2.21 3.22
C LYS A 226 18.05 -3.01 1.92
N GLU A 227 19.05 -3.02 1.04
CA GLU A 227 19.03 -3.78 -0.22
C GLU A 227 19.05 -5.30 0.01
N ASP A 228 19.87 -5.79 0.92
CA ASP A 228 19.91 -7.23 1.23
C ASP A 228 18.55 -7.68 1.81
N PHE A 229 17.97 -6.88 2.71
CA PHE A 229 16.67 -7.16 3.33
C PHE A 229 15.54 -7.21 2.29
N ILE A 230 15.43 -6.20 1.43
CA ILE A 230 14.33 -6.12 0.46
C ILE A 230 14.35 -7.29 -0.53
N ASN A 231 15.54 -7.79 -0.86
CA ASN A 231 15.73 -8.95 -1.73
C ASN A 231 15.32 -10.28 -1.07
N THR A 232 15.11 -10.31 0.25
CA THR A 232 14.57 -11.48 0.94
C THR A 232 13.04 -11.52 0.98
N ILE A 233 12.37 -10.40 0.72
CA ILE A 233 10.91 -10.32 0.82
C ILE A 233 10.27 -11.15 -0.30
N THR A 234 9.38 -12.04 0.09
CA THR A 234 8.58 -12.86 -0.81
C THR A 234 7.11 -12.80 -0.42
N VAL A 235 6.26 -12.45 -1.39
CA VAL A 235 4.80 -12.47 -1.32
C VAL A 235 4.29 -13.62 -2.19
N TYR A 236 3.41 -14.49 -1.70
CA TYR A 236 2.95 -15.69 -2.43
C TYR A 236 1.49 -16.03 -2.16
#